data_AF-A0A1S2NE59-F1
#
_entry.id   AF-A0A1S2NE59-F1
#
_cell.length_a   1.000
_cell.length_b   1.000
_cell.length_c   1.000
_cell.angle_alpha   90.00
_cell.angle_beta   90.00
_cell.angle_gamma   90.00
#
_symmetry.space_group_name_H-M   'P 1'
#
loop_
_entity.id
_entity.type
_entity.pdbx_description
1 polymer ?
#
loop_
_entity_poly.entity_id
_entity_poly.type
_entity_poly.pdbx_seq_one_letter_code
_entity_poly.pdbx_strand_id
1 'polypeptide(L)'
;MGKTIPKAKLEFMRADGDGQCVKYYEVELENGMIANVEQMIHDGSILHDEIGLRFSKVNWKYTQQKIGGGASGNTSGGWDLACNKCV
;
A
#
# COMPACT_ATOMS: atom_id res chain seq x y z
N MET A 1 -14.16 17.29 12.50
CA MET A 1 -13.55 17.58 11.18
C MET A 1 -12.51 16.51 10.89
N GLY A 2 -12.43 16.03 9.64
CA GLY A 2 -11.41 15.07 9.23
C GLY A 2 -10.01 15.69 9.28
N LYS A 3 -9.06 15.00 9.91
CA LYS A 3 -7.64 15.38 9.93
C LYS A 3 -6.89 14.60 8.87
N THR A 4 -5.91 15.23 8.25
CA THR A 4 -5.07 14.58 7.25
C THR A 4 -3.90 13.86 7.91
N ILE A 5 -3.47 12.78 7.27
CA ILE A 5 -2.29 11.99 7.57
C ILE A 5 -1.24 12.42 6.54
N PRO A 6 -0.11 13.04 6.94
CA PRO A 6 0.87 13.55 5.97
C PRO A 6 1.38 12.48 5.00
N LYS A 7 1.65 11.28 5.51
CA LYS A 7 2.10 10.13 4.73
C LYS A 7 1.56 8.82 5.29
N ALA A 8 1.08 7.94 4.42
CA ALA A 8 0.75 6.56 4.74
C ALA A 8 1.54 5.63 3.82
N LYS A 9 1.95 4.46 4.34
CA LYS A 9 2.70 3.47 3.57
C LYS A 9 2.05 2.09 3.74
N LEU A 10 1.68 1.48 2.61
CA LEU A 10 1.21 0.11 2.55
C LEU A 10 2.36 -0.76 2.01
N GLU A 11 2.72 -1.78 2.78
CA GLU A 11 3.82 -2.69 2.45
C GLU A 11 3.28 -4.11 2.27
N PHE A 12 3.49 -4.66 1.08
CA PHE A 12 3.02 -5.98 0.72
C PHE A 12 4.20 -6.94 0.72
N MET A 13 4.06 -7.96 1.56
CA MET A 13 5.09 -8.96 1.83
C MET A 13 4.68 -10.28 1.21
N ARG A 14 5.63 -11.02 0.63
CA ARG A 14 5.45 -12.41 0.21
C ARG A 14 6.40 -13.31 1.00
N ALA A 15 5.97 -14.52 1.29
CA ALA A 15 6.87 -15.55 1.79
C ALA A 15 7.95 -15.85 0.73
N ASP A 16 9.16 -16.18 1.18
CA ASP A 16 10.27 -16.59 0.33
C ASP A 16 10.92 -17.87 0.86
N GLY A 17 11.60 -18.63 -0.01
CA GLY A 17 12.17 -19.93 0.30
C GLY A 17 13.23 -19.90 1.39
N ASP A 18 13.91 -18.76 1.56
CA ASP A 18 14.97 -18.55 2.55
C ASP A 18 14.43 -18.12 3.93
N GLY A 19 13.10 -18.13 4.12
CA GLY A 19 12.44 -17.79 5.39
C GLY A 19 12.35 -16.30 5.70
N GLN A 20 12.92 -15.43 4.84
CA GLN A 20 12.79 -13.98 4.95
C GLN A 20 11.73 -13.46 3.99
N CYS A 21 10.66 -12.85 4.50
CA CYS A 21 9.61 -12.29 3.64
C CYS A 21 10.16 -11.17 2.76
N VAL A 22 9.77 -11.17 1.48
CA VAL A 22 10.18 -10.12 0.53
C VAL A 22 9.08 -9.08 0.39
N LYS A 23 9.46 -7.82 0.57
CA LYS A 23 8.62 -6.65 0.27
C LYS A 23 8.58 -6.43 -1.24
N TYR A 24 7.58 -7.03 -1.88
CA TYR A 24 7.49 -7.06 -3.34
C TYR A 24 6.72 -5.86 -3.90
N TYR A 25 5.86 -5.22 -3.10
CA TYR A 25 5.08 -4.07 -3.53
C TYR A 25 4.91 -3.06 -2.40
N GLU A 26 5.06 -1.78 -2.73
CA GLU A 26 4.94 -0.66 -1.80
C GLU A 26 4.03 0.40 -2.43
N VAL A 27 3.12 0.94 -1.61
CA VAL A 27 2.26 2.07 -1.97
C VAL A 27 2.47 3.17 -0.94
N GLU A 28 2.97 4.32 -1.37
CA GLU A 28 3.11 5.50 -0.52
C GLU A 28 2.06 6.53 -0.90
N LEU A 29 1.26 6.96 0.06
CA LEU A 29 0.21 7.94 -0.11
C LEU A 29 0.61 9.23 0.62
N GLU A 30 0.47 10.38 -0.04
CA GLU A 30 0.65 11.70 0.59
C GLU A 30 -0.69 12.40 0.79
N ASN A 31 -0.77 13.19 1.87
CA ASN A 31 -1.96 13.94 2.24
C ASN A 31 -3.21 13.06 2.31
N GLY A 32 -3.08 11.96 3.04
CA GLY A 32 -4.12 10.95 3.20
C GLY A 32 -5.23 11.38 4.17
N MET A 33 -6.41 10.79 4.04
CA MET A 33 -7.52 10.93 4.97
C MET A 33 -8.30 9.61 5.02
N ILE A 34 -8.79 9.26 6.21
CA ILE A 34 -9.75 8.17 6.38
C ILE A 34 -11.10 8.65 5.85
N ALA A 35 -11.56 8.04 4.77
CA ALA A 35 -12.82 8.38 4.11
C ALA A 35 -14.03 7.70 4.77
N ASN A 36 -13.86 6.44 5.18
CA ASN A 36 -14.85 5.65 5.89
C ASN A 36 -14.15 4.56 6.72
N VAL A 37 -14.85 4.09 7.75
CA VAL A 37 -14.50 2.91 8.55
C VAL A 37 -15.78 2.11 8.74
N GLU A 38 -15.77 0.85 8.32
CA GLU A 38 -16.91 -0.06 8.42
C GLU A 38 -16.45 -1.33 9.13
N GLN A 39 -17.11 -1.67 10.23
CA GLN A 39 -16.79 -2.87 11.01
C GLN A 39 -17.91 -3.88 10.82
N MET A 40 -17.56 -5.09 10.38
CA MET A 40 -18.51 -6.15 10.05
C MET A 40 -18.17 -7.43 10.80
N ILE A 41 -19.20 -8.11 11.30
CA ILE A 41 -19.11 -9.45 11.87
C ILE A 41 -20.21 -10.32 11.26
N HIS A 42 -19.83 -11.47 10.73
CA HIS A 42 -20.74 -12.47 10.18
C HIS A 42 -20.66 -13.74 11.01
N ASP A 43 -21.74 -14.53 11.02
CA ASP A 43 -21.73 -15.82 11.72
C ASP A 43 -20.64 -16.73 11.14
N GLY A 44 -19.84 -17.33 12.03
CA GLY A 44 -18.66 -18.11 11.66
C GLY A 44 -17.44 -17.31 11.18
N SER A 45 -17.48 -15.97 11.18
CA SER A 45 -16.32 -15.13 10.83
C SER A 45 -15.68 -14.49 12.07
N ILE A 46 -14.43 -14.05 11.92
CA ILE A 46 -13.83 -13.09 12.85
C ILE A 46 -14.27 -11.66 12.48
N LEU A 47 -14.14 -10.72 13.42
CA LEU A 47 -14.37 -9.30 13.19
C LEU A 47 -13.49 -8.82 12.01
N HIS A 48 -14.11 -8.11 11.07
CA HIS A 48 -13.42 -7.55 9.91
C HIS A 48 -13.67 -6.05 9.82
N ASP A 49 -12.61 -5.28 9.58
CA ASP A 49 -12.68 -3.84 9.39
C ASP A 49 -12.36 -3.50 7.93
N GLU A 50 -13.20 -2.67 7.31
CA GLU A 50 -12.93 -2.02 6.03
C GLU A 50 -12.64 -0.55 6.26
N ILE A 51 -11.51 -0.07 5.74
CA ILE A 51 -11.05 1.31 5.91
C ILE A 51 -10.78 1.90 4.53
N GLY A 52 -11.56 2.91 4.13
CA GLY A 52 -11.32 3.64 2.90
C GLY A 52 -10.33 4.79 3.09
N LEU A 53 -9.39 4.93 2.17
CA LEU A 53 -8.40 6.02 2.16
C LEU A 53 -8.58 6.92 0.95
N ARG A 54 -8.57 8.24 1.16
CA ARG A 54 -8.41 9.26 0.11
C ARG A 54 -7.05 9.92 0.26
N PHE A 55 -6.43 10.33 -0.84
CA PHE A 55 -5.07 10.90 -0.86
C PHE A 55 -4.92 11.84 -2.05
N SER A 56 -3.90 12.70 -2.04
CA SER A 56 -3.65 13.64 -3.15
C SER A 56 -2.54 13.19 -4.09
N LYS A 57 -1.62 12.34 -3.64
CA LYS A 57 -0.54 11.79 -4.46
C LYS A 57 -0.24 10.36 -4.01
N VAL A 58 0.15 9.52 -4.97
CA VAL A 58 0.54 8.14 -4.74
C VAL A 58 1.84 7.83 -5.47
N ASN A 59 2.71 7.07 -4.82
CA ASN A 59 3.87 6.44 -5.43
C ASN A 59 3.77 4.93 -5.25
N TRP A 60 4.01 4.19 -6.32
CA TRP A 60 4.09 2.74 -6.36
C TRP A 60 5.52 2.32 -6.59
N LYS A 61 5.91 1.23 -5.93
CA LYS A 61 7.18 0.57 -6.19
C LYS A 61 6.97 -0.93 -6.17
N TYR A 62 7.39 -1.59 -7.24
CA TYR A 62 7.38 -3.04 -7.37
C TYR A 62 8.81 -3.57 -7.41
N THR A 63 9.17 -4.40 -6.44
CA THR A 63 10.51 -5.01 -6.35
C THR A 63 10.56 -6.28 -7.17
N GLN A 64 11.38 -6.28 -8.22
CA GLN A 64 11.61 -7.45 -9.06
C GLN A 64 12.48 -8.48 -8.34
N GLN A 65 12.16 -9.76 -8.52
CA GLN A 65 12.89 -10.86 -7.88
C GLN A 65 13.53 -11.77 -8.92
N LYS A 66 14.73 -12.26 -8.59
CA LYS A 66 15.47 -13.17 -9.45
C LYS A 66 14.88 -14.57 -9.33
N ILE A 67 15.14 -15.39 -10.36
CA ILE A 67 14.76 -16.81 -10.38
C ILE A 67 15.38 -17.55 -9.17
N GLY A 68 16.61 -17.21 -8.79
CA GLY A 68 17.32 -17.79 -7.66
C GLY A 68 17.00 -17.17 -6.29
N GLY A 69 15.91 -16.40 -6.17
CA GLY A 69 15.60 -15.65 -4.95
C GLY A 69 16.30 -14.30 -4.86
N GLY A 70 15.80 -13.46 -3.95
CA GLY A 70 16.33 -12.11 -3.72
C GLY A 70 15.95 -11.05 -4.76
N ALA A 71 16.18 -9.78 -4.42
CA ALA A 71 15.81 -8.63 -5.24
C ALA A 71 16.83 -8.37 -6.37
N SER A 72 16.33 -7.97 -7.56
CA SER A 72 17.18 -7.61 -8.71
C SER A 72 17.13 -6.12 -9.09
N GLY A 73 16.06 -5.44 -8.71
CA GLY A 73 15.75 -4.08 -9.12
C GLY A 73 14.33 -3.73 -8.73
N ASN A 74 13.84 -2.57 -9.15
CA ASN A 74 12.44 -2.22 -8.97
C ASN A 74 11.92 -1.39 -10.15
N THR A 75 10.61 -1.44 -10.34
CA THR A 75 9.88 -0.53 -11.21
C THR A 75 9.05 0.37 -10.31
N SER A 76 9.23 1.69 -10.47
CA SER A 76 8.49 2.69 -9.71
C SER A 76 7.71 3.60 -10.65
N GLY A 77 6.59 4.11 -10.17
CA GLY A 77 5.80 5.13 -10.84
C GLY A 77 4.92 5.84 -9.83
N GLY A 78 4.44 7.03 -10.16
CA GLY A 78 3.59 7.78 -9.26
C GLY A 78 2.67 8.72 -10.00
N TRP A 79 1.61 9.12 -9.32
CA TRP A 79 0.65 10.09 -9.83
C TRP A 79 0.29 11.11 -8.77
N ASP A 80 0.34 12.38 -9.15
CA ASP A 80 -0.16 13.51 -8.39
C ASP A 80 -1.58 13.83 -8.87
N LEU A 81 -2.58 13.45 -8.06
CA LEU A 81 -3.99 13.68 -8.38
C LEU A 81 -4.36 15.16 -8.21
N ALA A 82 -3.67 15.90 -7.32
CA ALA A 82 -3.93 17.32 -7.12
C ALA A 82 -3.45 18.17 -8.30
N CYS A 83 -2.34 17.77 -8.93
CA CYS A 83 -1.80 18.44 -10.12
C CYS A 83 -2.14 17.75 -11.45
N ASN A 84 -2.80 16.60 -11.42
CA ASN A 84 -3.11 15.76 -12.58
C ASN A 84 -1.89 15.45 -13.47
N LYS A 85 -0.81 14.92 -12.87
CA LYS A 85 0.45 14.62 -13.58
C LYS A 85 1.19 13.43 -12.97
N CYS A 86 2.13 12.86 -13.74
CA CYS A 86 3.11 11.92 -13.22
C CYS A 86 4.02 12.58 -12.16
N VAL A 87 4.49 11.77 -11.20
CA VAL A 87 5.53 12.15 -10.22
C VAL A 87 6.92 11.88 -10.79
#